data_AF-A0A7S3XBA6-F1
#
_entry.id   AF-A0A7S3XBA6-F1
#
_cell.length_a   1.000
_cell.length_b   1.000
_cell.length_c   1.000
_cell.angle_alpha   90.00
_cell.angle_beta   90.00
_cell.angle_gamma   90.00
#
_symmetry.space_group_name_H-M   'P 1'
#
loop_
_entity.id
_entity.type
_entity.pdbx_description
1 polymer ?
#
loop_
_entity_poly.entity_id
_entity_poly.type
_entity_poly.pdbx_seq_one_letter_code
_entity_poly.pdbx_strand_id
1 'polypeptide(L)'
;RVKGVVDQVVKGQIIPGPEVAKRLLSQCSAAGINSSKLGELLTESARRLYLGLDGSPETADASLARILGITDALAQQSDNALARGAVHSVVAGASEELLSLRSSAAHRAAVEPMLRRIGLVKEAPVQEVDLLGEGPPSSAQSTDLLGDSCPSASVDLLGAGEPSKPSGGDLLF
;
A
#
# COMPACT_ATOMS: atom_id res chain seq x y z
N ARG A 1 -11.30 -17.19 -21.89
CA ARG A 1 -11.78 -15.80 -22.05
C ARG A 1 -11.35 -14.95 -20.85
N VAL A 2 -11.76 -15.29 -19.63
CA VAL A 2 -11.35 -14.59 -18.39
C VAL A 2 -9.83 -14.45 -18.23
N LYS A 3 -9.06 -15.54 -18.35
CA LYS A 3 -7.58 -15.49 -18.33
C LYS A 3 -6.99 -14.55 -19.39
N GLY A 4 -7.64 -14.45 -20.56
CA GLY A 4 -7.21 -13.55 -21.63
C GLY A 4 -7.42 -12.07 -21.28
N VAL A 5 -8.51 -11.72 -20.59
CA VAL A 5 -8.72 -10.35 -20.09
C VAL A 5 -7.65 -10.00 -19.04
N VAL A 6 -7.35 -10.93 -18.12
CA VAL A 6 -6.31 -10.73 -17.11
C VAL A 6 -4.94 -10.52 -17.77
N ASP A 7 -4.58 -11.36 -18.75
CA ASP A 7 -3.32 -11.22 -19.51
C ASP A 7 -3.24 -9.89 -20.27
N GLN A 8 -4.35 -9.43 -20.88
CA GLN A 8 -4.41 -8.14 -21.55
C GLN A 8 -4.24 -6.95 -20.59
N VAL A 9 -4.78 -7.07 -19.37
CA VAL A 9 -4.56 -6.08 -18.30
C VAL A 9 -3.09 -6.10 -17.87
N VAL A 10 -2.52 -7.28 -17.62
CA VAL A 10 -1.11 -7.43 -17.23
C VAL A 10 -0.18 -6.84 -18.29
N LYS A 11 -0.48 -7.00 -19.58
CA LYS A 11 0.31 -6.44 -20.69
C LYS A 11 0.04 -4.95 -20.96
N GLY A 12 -1.00 -4.36 -20.36
CA GLY A 12 -1.38 -2.96 -20.61
C GLY A 12 -2.15 -2.70 -21.87
N GLN A 13 -2.65 -3.74 -22.51
CA GLN A 13 -3.54 -3.60 -23.66
C GLN A 13 -4.92 -3.09 -23.22
N ILE A 14 -5.26 -3.30 -21.94
CA ILE A 14 -6.48 -2.82 -21.31
C ILE A 14 -6.11 -2.08 -20.02
N ILE A 15 -6.65 -0.87 -19.87
CA ILE A 15 -6.52 -0.08 -18.65
C ILE A 15 -7.55 -0.57 -17.63
N PRO A 16 -7.15 -0.96 -16.40
CA PRO A 16 -8.10 -1.36 -15.37
C PRO A 16 -9.09 -0.24 -15.02
N GLY A 17 -10.36 -0.60 -14.85
CA GLY A 17 -11.41 0.32 -14.43
C GLY A 17 -12.75 -0.39 -14.22
N PRO A 18 -13.80 0.33 -13.76
CA PRO A 18 -15.09 -0.26 -13.41
C PRO A 18 -15.73 -1.05 -14.56
N GLU A 19 -15.64 -0.56 -15.80
CA GLU A 19 -16.21 -1.24 -16.96
C GLU A 19 -15.48 -2.55 -17.31
N VAL A 20 -14.15 -2.58 -17.13
CA VAL A 20 -13.36 -3.80 -17.30
C VAL A 20 -13.69 -4.80 -16.21
N ALA A 21 -13.85 -4.35 -14.96
CA ALA A 21 -14.28 -5.20 -13.85
C ALA A 21 -15.68 -5.80 -14.12
N LYS A 22 -16.68 -5.00 -14.52
CA LYS A 22 -18.01 -5.49 -14.89
C LYS A 22 -17.95 -6.52 -16.01
N ARG A 23 -17.18 -6.25 -17.07
CA ARG A 23 -16.98 -7.18 -18.18
C ARG A 23 -16.31 -8.48 -17.72
N LEU A 24 -15.31 -8.39 -16.85
CA LEU A 24 -14.61 -9.54 -16.29
C LEU A 24 -15.55 -10.40 -15.44
N LEU A 25 -16.35 -9.78 -14.56
CA LEU A 25 -17.36 -10.45 -13.74
C LEU A 25 -18.41 -11.14 -14.60
N SER A 26 -18.93 -10.46 -15.63
CA SER A 26 -19.88 -11.05 -16.59
C SER A 26 -19.29 -12.28 -17.29
N GLN A 27 -18.02 -12.22 -17.72
CA GLN A 27 -17.34 -13.37 -18.31
C GLN A 27 -17.10 -14.51 -17.31
N CYS A 28 -16.84 -14.19 -16.04
CA CYS A 28 -16.69 -15.21 -14.99
C CYS A 28 -18.01 -15.94 -14.76
N SER A 29 -19.11 -15.20 -14.61
CA SER A 29 -20.46 -15.77 -14.47
C SER A 29 -20.83 -16.64 -15.66
N ALA A 30 -20.59 -16.17 -16.89
CA ALA A 30 -20.89 -16.94 -18.10
C ALA A 30 -20.03 -18.20 -18.25
N ALA A 31 -18.82 -18.20 -17.67
CA ALA A 31 -17.89 -19.33 -17.71
C ALA A 31 -17.98 -20.25 -16.48
N GLY A 32 -18.89 -19.99 -15.54
CA GLY A 32 -18.99 -20.75 -14.28
C GLY A 32 -17.78 -20.59 -13.35
N ILE A 33 -17.00 -19.52 -13.51
CA ILE A 33 -15.83 -19.23 -12.67
C ILE A 33 -16.32 -18.58 -11.38
N ASN A 34 -16.02 -19.21 -10.25
CA ASN A 34 -16.35 -18.68 -8.93
C ASN A 34 -15.31 -17.63 -8.46
N SER A 35 -15.62 -16.98 -7.34
CA SER A 35 -14.75 -15.96 -6.73
C SER A 35 -13.35 -16.47 -6.38
N SER A 36 -13.24 -17.69 -5.84
CA SER A 36 -11.94 -18.30 -5.50
C SER A 36 -11.05 -18.42 -6.73
N LYS A 37 -11.60 -18.98 -7.82
CA LYS A 37 -10.85 -19.21 -9.05
C LYS A 37 -10.41 -17.91 -9.72
N LEU A 38 -11.26 -16.88 -9.71
CA LEU A 38 -10.88 -15.56 -10.19
C LEU A 38 -9.76 -14.96 -9.33
N GLY A 39 -9.87 -15.07 -8.01
CA GLY A 39 -8.84 -14.61 -7.08
C GLY A 39 -7.51 -15.32 -7.30
N GLU A 40 -7.52 -16.66 -7.41
CA GLU A 40 -6.33 -17.46 -7.72
C GLU A 40 -5.64 -17.03 -9.02
N LEU A 41 -6.41 -16.72 -10.07
CA LEU A 41 -5.83 -16.26 -11.34
C LEU A 41 -5.09 -14.93 -11.17
N LEU A 42 -5.67 -13.98 -10.43
CA LEU A 42 -5.06 -12.67 -10.18
C LEU A 42 -3.85 -12.80 -9.24
N THR A 43 -3.97 -13.61 -8.18
CA THR A 43 -2.90 -13.90 -7.22
C THR A 43 -1.70 -14.55 -7.91
N GLU A 44 -1.93 -15.58 -8.74
CA GLU A 44 -0.86 -16.26 -9.46
C GLU A 44 -0.17 -15.31 -10.44
N SER A 45 -0.93 -14.49 -11.17
CA SER A 45 -0.34 -13.46 -12.04
C SER A 45 0.50 -12.45 -11.26
N ALA A 46 0.04 -11.99 -10.08
CA ALA A 46 0.82 -11.10 -9.23
C ALA A 46 2.13 -11.74 -8.76
N ARG A 47 2.06 -12.98 -8.27
CA ARG A 47 3.21 -13.76 -7.80
C ARG A 47 4.24 -13.99 -8.89
N ARG A 48 3.80 -14.38 -10.09
CA ARG A 48 4.72 -14.61 -11.22
C ARG A 48 5.42 -13.33 -11.65
N LEU A 49 4.73 -12.19 -11.67
CA LEU A 49 5.34 -10.89 -11.96
C LEU A 49 6.35 -10.50 -10.87
N TYR A 50 5.98 -10.65 -9.59
CA TYR A 50 6.84 -10.30 -8.47
C TYR A 50 8.14 -11.13 -8.43
N LEU A 51 8.04 -12.42 -8.77
CA LEU A 51 9.18 -13.33 -8.87
C LEU A 51 9.96 -13.20 -10.19
N GLY A 52 9.57 -12.29 -11.08
CA GLY A 52 10.20 -12.12 -12.40
C GLY A 52 10.03 -13.31 -13.34
N LEU A 53 9.02 -14.16 -13.11
CA LEU A 53 8.72 -15.34 -13.92
C LEU A 53 7.89 -15.01 -15.17
N ASP A 54 7.19 -13.88 -15.15
CA ASP A 54 6.43 -13.35 -16.28
C ASP A 54 6.80 -11.87 -16.51
N GLY A 55 6.78 -11.44 -17.77
CA GLY A 55 7.10 -10.06 -18.16
C GLY A 55 8.59 -9.73 -18.07
N SER A 56 8.93 -8.49 -18.40
CA SER A 56 10.28 -7.98 -18.21
C SER A 56 10.43 -7.32 -16.84
N PRO A 57 11.57 -7.46 -16.16
CA PRO A 57 11.78 -6.91 -14.81
C PRO A 57 11.56 -5.40 -14.77
N GLU A 58 11.91 -4.67 -15.83
CA GLU A 58 11.69 -3.22 -15.94
C GLU A 58 10.22 -2.81 -15.99
N THR A 59 9.31 -3.75 -16.29
CA THR A 59 7.86 -3.51 -16.35
C THR A 59 7.07 -4.25 -15.28
N ALA A 60 7.75 -4.97 -14.38
CA ALA A 60 7.10 -5.80 -13.38
C ALA A 60 6.21 -4.95 -12.44
N ASP A 61 6.74 -3.84 -11.91
CA ASP A 61 5.99 -2.91 -11.06
C ASP A 61 4.76 -2.34 -11.77
N ALA A 62 4.90 -1.92 -13.03
CA ALA A 62 3.79 -1.38 -13.81
C ALA A 62 2.71 -2.45 -14.07
N SER A 63 3.12 -3.69 -14.30
CA SER A 63 2.21 -4.83 -14.48
C SER A 63 1.48 -5.19 -13.20
N LEU A 64 2.20 -5.21 -12.09
CA LEU A 64 1.67 -5.47 -10.75
C LEU A 64 0.72 -4.35 -10.31
N ALA A 65 1.03 -3.09 -10.63
CA ALA A 65 0.15 -1.94 -10.41
C ALA A 65 -1.16 -2.06 -11.21
N ARG A 66 -1.14 -2.66 -12.41
CA ARG A 66 -2.36 -2.95 -13.18
C ARG A 66 -3.19 -4.07 -12.56
N ILE A 67 -2.56 -5.10 -11.99
CA ILE A 67 -3.26 -6.13 -11.20
C ILE A 67 -3.92 -5.51 -9.97
N LEU A 68 -3.22 -4.62 -9.28
CA LEU A 68 -3.81 -3.86 -8.18
C LEU A 68 -5.00 -3.03 -8.67
N GLY A 69 -4.87 -2.33 -9.81
CA GLY A 69 -5.94 -1.53 -10.39
C GLY A 69 -7.20 -2.33 -10.72
N ILE A 70 -7.07 -3.56 -11.27
CA ILE A 70 -8.26 -4.40 -11.52
C ILE A 70 -8.85 -4.94 -10.22
N THR A 71 -8.02 -5.22 -9.22
CA THR A 71 -8.47 -5.67 -7.90
C THR A 71 -9.23 -4.56 -7.17
N ASP A 72 -8.74 -3.32 -7.24
CA ASP A 72 -9.43 -2.14 -6.75
C ASP A 72 -10.75 -1.89 -7.49
N ALA A 73 -10.77 -2.00 -8.82
CA ALA A 73 -11.98 -1.87 -9.60
C ALA A 73 -13.03 -2.95 -9.25
N LEU A 74 -12.59 -4.17 -8.91
CA LEU A 74 -13.46 -5.22 -8.39
C LEU A 74 -13.98 -4.88 -6.98
N ALA A 75 -13.16 -4.29 -6.11
CA ALA A 75 -13.58 -3.86 -4.78
C ALA A 75 -14.66 -2.77 -4.82
N GLN A 76 -14.62 -1.91 -5.85
CA GLN A 76 -15.66 -0.91 -6.11
C GLN A 76 -16.99 -1.54 -6.58
N GLN A 77 -17.04 -2.83 -6.94
CA GLN A 77 -18.29 -3.55 -7.24
C GLN A 77 -18.85 -4.20 -5.96
N SER A 78 -19.08 -3.40 -4.91
CA SER A 78 -19.46 -3.86 -3.56
C SER A 78 -20.68 -4.79 -3.53
N ASP A 79 -21.64 -4.56 -4.42
CA ASP A 79 -22.90 -5.30 -4.46
C ASP A 79 -22.74 -6.70 -5.10
N ASN A 80 -21.59 -6.97 -5.72
CA ASN A 80 -21.33 -8.24 -6.40
C ASN A 80 -20.56 -9.22 -5.50
N ALA A 81 -21.21 -10.33 -5.13
CA ALA A 81 -20.60 -11.36 -4.27
C ALA A 81 -19.35 -12.03 -4.89
N LEU A 82 -19.34 -12.21 -6.22
CA LEU A 82 -18.17 -12.76 -6.93
C LEU A 82 -16.98 -11.81 -6.78
N ALA A 83 -17.21 -10.51 -6.99
CA ALA A 83 -16.18 -9.49 -6.87
C ALA A 83 -15.59 -9.43 -5.45
N ARG A 84 -16.45 -9.35 -4.42
CA ARG A 84 -15.99 -9.32 -3.02
C ARG A 84 -15.17 -10.55 -2.64
N GLY A 85 -15.63 -11.74 -3.04
CA GLY A 85 -14.90 -12.97 -2.76
C GLY A 85 -13.56 -13.04 -3.49
N ALA A 86 -13.49 -12.54 -4.73
CA ALA A 86 -12.24 -12.49 -5.49
C ALA A 86 -11.24 -11.53 -4.86
N VAL A 87 -11.68 -10.34 -4.44
CA VAL A 87 -10.84 -9.35 -3.74
C VAL A 87 -10.29 -9.95 -2.44
N HIS A 88 -11.12 -10.60 -1.63
CA HIS A 88 -10.68 -11.27 -0.40
C HIS A 88 -9.60 -12.33 -0.68
N SER A 89 -9.79 -13.14 -1.73
CA SER A 89 -8.80 -14.16 -2.14
C SER A 89 -7.48 -13.53 -2.59
N VAL A 90 -7.52 -12.43 -3.36
CA VAL A 90 -6.32 -11.69 -3.78
C VAL A 90 -5.59 -11.07 -2.60
N VAL A 91 -6.31 -10.39 -1.71
CA VAL A 91 -5.74 -9.77 -0.50
C VAL A 91 -5.07 -10.82 0.40
N ALA A 92 -5.66 -12.01 0.53
CA ALA A 92 -5.07 -13.09 1.31
C ALA A 92 -3.84 -13.71 0.63
N GLY A 93 -3.83 -13.84 -0.70
CA GLY A 93 -2.83 -14.62 -1.43
C GLY A 93 -1.68 -13.81 -2.07
N ALA A 94 -1.86 -12.50 -2.25
CA ALA A 94 -0.92 -11.62 -2.97
C ALA A 94 -0.58 -10.33 -2.19
N SER A 95 -0.78 -10.32 -0.87
CA SER A 95 -0.58 -9.12 -0.05
C SER A 95 0.85 -8.59 -0.11
N GLU A 96 1.85 -9.48 0.00
CA GLU A 96 3.27 -9.11 -0.05
C GLU A 96 3.64 -8.49 -1.40
N GLU A 97 3.22 -9.14 -2.49
CA GLU A 97 3.45 -8.69 -3.85
C GLU A 97 2.83 -7.31 -4.06
N LEU A 98 1.56 -7.12 -3.72
CA LEU A 98 0.87 -5.84 -3.91
C LEU A 98 1.45 -4.74 -2.99
N LEU A 99 1.88 -5.07 -1.78
CA LEU A 99 2.51 -4.10 -0.86
C LEU A 99 3.90 -3.66 -1.31
N SER A 100 4.62 -4.49 -2.08
CA SER A 100 5.93 -4.13 -2.64
C SER A 100 5.86 -2.89 -3.53
N LEU A 101 4.72 -2.62 -4.16
CA LEU A 101 4.52 -1.41 -4.98
C LEU A 101 4.69 -0.10 -4.18
N ARG A 102 4.59 -0.15 -2.84
CA ARG A 102 4.78 1.04 -1.99
C ARG A 102 6.24 1.50 -1.92
N SER A 103 7.21 0.61 -2.17
CA SER A 103 8.62 0.99 -2.26
C SER A 103 8.97 1.63 -3.61
N SER A 104 8.10 1.51 -4.61
CA SER A 104 8.32 2.07 -5.94
C SER A 104 7.92 3.56 -5.98
N ALA A 105 8.90 4.46 -6.07
CA ALA A 105 8.66 5.90 -6.10
C ALA A 105 7.74 6.33 -7.27
N ALA A 106 7.83 5.64 -8.41
CA ALA A 106 7.03 5.93 -9.60
C ALA A 106 5.54 5.57 -9.43
N HIS A 107 5.23 4.53 -8.66
CA HIS A 107 3.88 3.99 -8.55
C HIS A 107 3.18 4.33 -7.24
N ARG A 108 3.94 4.61 -6.17
CA ARG A 108 3.44 4.81 -4.80
C ARG A 108 2.21 5.71 -4.73
N ALA A 109 2.26 6.90 -5.34
CA ALA A 109 1.18 7.89 -5.25
C ALA A 109 -0.16 7.36 -5.83
N ALA A 110 -0.09 6.54 -6.87
CA ALA A 110 -1.28 5.96 -7.49
C ALA A 110 -1.80 4.72 -6.75
N VAL A 111 -0.89 3.89 -6.22
CA VAL A 111 -1.24 2.59 -5.62
C VAL A 111 -1.68 2.70 -4.16
N GLU A 112 -1.17 3.67 -3.41
CA GLU A 112 -1.49 3.84 -1.98
C GLU A 112 -3.00 4.02 -1.69
N PRO A 113 -3.78 4.83 -2.43
CA PRO A 113 -5.24 4.87 -2.23
C PRO A 113 -5.95 3.57 -2.61
N MET A 114 -5.45 2.83 -3.61
CA MET A 114 -6.01 1.53 -4.00
C MET A 114 -5.78 0.49 -2.90
N LEU A 115 -4.56 0.43 -2.35
CA LEU A 115 -4.20 -0.48 -1.26
C LEU A 115 -5.02 -0.24 0.00
N ARG A 116 -5.40 1.01 0.29
CA ARG A 116 -6.31 1.35 1.40
C ARG A 116 -7.72 0.84 1.15
N ARG A 117 -8.30 1.09 -0.04
CA ARG A 117 -9.65 0.64 -0.40
C ARG A 117 -9.82 -0.88 -0.34
N ILE A 118 -8.78 -1.63 -0.69
CA ILE A 118 -8.79 -3.11 -0.59
C ILE A 118 -8.38 -3.63 0.80
N GLY A 119 -8.08 -2.74 1.75
CA GLY A 119 -7.80 -3.09 3.15
C GLY A 119 -6.38 -3.58 3.45
N LEU A 120 -5.43 -3.44 2.52
CA LEU A 120 -4.02 -3.83 2.75
C LEU A 120 -3.22 -2.78 3.52
N VAL A 121 -3.66 -1.52 3.50
CA VAL A 121 -3.06 -0.43 4.28
C VAL A 121 -4.13 0.15 5.18
N LYS A 122 -3.85 0.18 6.49
CA LYS A 122 -4.73 0.84 7.46
C LYS A 122 -4.75 2.34 7.20
N GLU A 123 -5.92 2.95 7.25
CA GLU A 123 -5.99 4.40 7.37
C GLU A 123 -5.37 4.81 8.71
N ALA A 124 -4.51 5.82 8.69
CA ALA A 124 -4.26 6.57 9.93
C ALA A 124 -5.61 7.17 10.32
N PRO A 125 -6.03 7.09 11.60
CA PRO A 125 -7.28 7.68 12.02
C PRO A 125 -7.27 9.15 11.58
N VAL A 126 -8.21 9.50 10.71
CA VAL A 126 -8.46 10.89 10.35
C VAL A 126 -9.04 11.51 11.62
N GLN A 127 -8.20 12.17 12.43
CA GLN A 127 -8.72 13.15 13.36
C GLN A 127 -9.40 14.19 12.49
N GLU A 128 -10.72 14.11 12.40
CA GLU A 128 -11.53 15.25 12.00
C GLU A 128 -11.22 16.34 13.03
N VAL A 129 -10.25 17.20 12.70
CA VAL A 129 -10.05 18.45 13.43
C VAL A 129 -11.28 19.28 13.08
N ASP A 130 -12.23 19.29 14.00
CA ASP A 130 -13.38 20.17 13.98
C ASP A 130 -12.88 21.62 14.06
N LEU A 131 -12.72 22.26 12.90
CA LEU A 131 -12.23 23.64 12.75
C LEU A 131 -13.37 24.68 12.85
N LEU A 132 -14.53 24.32 13.41
CA LEU A 132 -15.66 25.25 13.60
C LEU A 132 -16.23 25.26 15.03
N GLY A 133 -15.46 24.83 16.04
CA GLY A 133 -15.86 24.90 17.45
C GLY A 133 -15.26 26.09 18.19
N GLU A 134 -15.99 27.21 18.27
CA GLU A 134 -15.76 28.24 19.30
C GLU A 134 -16.02 27.64 20.70
N GLY A 135 -14.98 27.63 21.55
CA GLY A 135 -15.12 27.70 23.02
C GLY A 135 -15.01 26.36 23.80
N PRO A 136 -14.13 26.28 24.83
CA PRO A 136 -14.01 25.11 25.70
C PRO A 136 -15.08 25.10 26.80
N PRO A 137 -15.32 23.95 27.44
CA PRO A 137 -14.76 23.87 28.80
C PRO A 137 -14.11 22.51 29.12
N SER A 138 -12.91 22.64 29.69
CA SER A 138 -12.49 22.03 30.94
C SER A 138 -13.27 20.81 31.47
N SER A 139 -12.59 19.66 31.53
CA SER A 139 -12.61 18.77 32.69
C SER A 139 -11.32 17.94 32.69
N ALA A 140 -10.21 18.63 32.91
CA ALA A 140 -9.04 18.00 33.51
C ALA A 140 -9.41 17.69 34.96
N GLN A 141 -9.42 16.40 35.33
CA GLN A 141 -9.54 16.01 36.72
C GLN A 141 -8.32 16.53 37.49
N SER A 142 -8.53 17.63 38.22
CA SER A 142 -7.62 18.10 39.26
C SER A 142 -7.54 17.05 40.36
N THR A 143 -6.38 16.42 40.51
CA THR A 143 -5.90 15.92 41.80
C THR A 143 -4.59 16.65 42.07
N ASP A 144 -4.71 17.76 42.80
CA ASP A 144 -3.61 18.50 43.38
C ASP A 144 -3.38 17.97 44.80
N LEU A 145 -2.15 17.52 45.09
CA LEU A 145 -1.63 17.35 46.44
C LEU A 145 -0.16 17.76 46.44
N LEU A 146 0.04 19.06 46.62
CA LEU A 146 1.31 19.72 46.89
C LEU A 146 2.10 19.05 48.03
N GLY A 147 3.36 18.75 47.76
CA GLY A 147 4.36 18.28 48.72
C GLY A 147 5.77 18.69 48.28
N ASP A 148 5.96 20.01 48.18
CA ASP A 148 7.12 20.84 48.49
C ASP A 148 8.59 20.35 48.32
N SER A 149 9.42 21.34 47.92
CA SER A 149 10.88 21.48 48.11
C SER A 149 11.91 21.00 47.06
N CYS A 150 12.20 21.94 46.15
CA CYS A 150 13.52 22.52 45.79
C CYS A 150 14.45 21.96 44.67
N PRO A 151 15.24 22.87 44.02
CA PRO A 151 15.89 22.65 42.72
C PRO A 151 17.44 22.59 42.77
N SER A 152 18.05 21.91 41.80
CA SER A 152 19.47 22.01 41.42
C SER A 152 19.71 21.10 40.22
N ALA A 153 20.44 21.43 39.15
CA ALA A 153 21.23 22.59 38.81
C ALA A 153 21.36 22.64 37.28
N SER A 154 21.43 23.85 36.73
CA SER A 154 21.99 24.10 35.39
C SER A 154 23.50 23.83 35.42
N VAL A 155 24.03 23.12 34.43
CA VAL A 155 25.46 23.23 34.04
C VAL A 155 25.57 23.29 32.52
N ASP A 156 25.91 24.51 32.11
CA ASP A 156 26.58 25.04 30.92
C ASP A 156 27.66 24.12 30.28
N LEU A 157 27.70 23.99 28.94
CA LEU A 157 28.53 24.72 27.96
C LEU A 157 29.90 24.10 27.63
N LEU A 158 30.12 23.97 26.31
CA LEU A 158 31.38 24.04 25.56
C LEU A 158 32.50 23.01 25.83
N GLY A 159 32.67 22.13 24.85
CA GLY A 159 33.95 21.49 24.55
C GLY A 159 34.22 21.54 23.04
N ALA A 160 34.64 22.71 22.56
CA ALA A 160 35.20 22.88 21.22
C ALA A 160 36.51 22.10 21.07
N GLY A 161 36.72 21.53 19.89
CA GLY A 161 37.96 20.84 19.52
C GLY A 161 37.93 20.37 18.07
N GLU A 162 38.02 21.31 17.12
CA GLU A 162 38.39 21.05 15.72
C GLU A 162 39.87 20.55 15.61
N PRO A 163 40.48 20.46 14.41
CA PRO A 163 40.43 19.38 13.42
C PRO A 163 41.85 18.80 13.18
N SER A 164 42.03 17.78 12.32
CA SER A 164 43.20 17.66 11.38
C SER A 164 43.27 16.32 10.63
N LYS A 165 43.34 16.43 9.29
CA LYS A 165 43.82 15.50 8.25
C LYS A 165 45.31 15.07 8.49
N PRO A 166 45.98 14.34 7.56
CA PRO A 166 45.69 13.11 6.80
C PRO A 166 46.82 12.06 7.04
N SER A 167 46.67 10.81 6.56
CA SER A 167 47.84 9.93 6.36
C SER A 167 47.78 9.35 4.96
N GLY A 168 48.74 9.74 4.12
CA GLY A 168 48.99 9.12 2.82
C GLY A 168 50.06 8.04 2.90
N GLY A 169 50.26 7.36 1.78
CA GLY A 169 51.52 6.71 1.40
C GLY A 169 51.59 5.19 1.58
N ASP A 170 51.49 4.47 0.46
CA ASP A 170 52.37 3.38 -0.02
C ASP A 170 51.59 2.60 -1.10
N LEU A 171 51.85 2.68 -2.41
CA LEU A 171 53.03 2.32 -3.21
C LEU A 171 53.63 0.92 -2.95
N LEU A 172 53.55 0.10 -4.00
CA LEU A 172 54.28 -1.14 -4.30
C LEU A 172 53.75 -2.43 -3.66
N PHE A 173 53.13 -3.29 -4.49
CA PHE A 173 53.71 -4.56 -4.97
C PHE A 173 53.02 -4.98 -6.28
#